data_AF-A0A955ISY0-F1
#
_entry.id   AF-A0A955ISY0-F1
#
_cell.length_a   1.000
_cell.length_b   1.000
_cell.length_c   1.000
_cell.angle_alpha   90.00
_cell.angle_beta   90.00
_cell.angle_gamma   90.00
#
_symmetry.space_group_name_H-M   'P 1'
#
loop_
_entity.id
_entity.type
_entity.pdbx_description
1 polymer ?
#
loop_
_entity_poly.entity_id
_entity_poly.type
_entity_poly.pdbx_seq_one_letter_code
_entity_poly.pdbx_strand_id
1 'polypeptide(L)' 'LVMDQATHLAHLATEAAPDVDERVRLMYRRVIGRTPTSEEASDAAAFVEMQIEAYDGDEARAWADFGHVLFNLKEFIFID' A
#
# COMPACT_ATOMS: atom_id res chain seq x y z
N LEU A 1 -12.17 -4.34 10.97
CA LEU A 1 -12.23 -5.30 9.83
C LEU A 1 -11.29 -4.88 8.72
N VAL A 2 -11.56 -3.80 7.95
CA VAL A 2 -10.60 -3.32 6.93
C VAL A 2 -9.40 -2.61 7.56
N MET A 3 -9.62 -1.77 8.60
CA MET A 3 -8.57 -1.12 9.43
C MET A 3 -7.50 -2.08 9.94
N ASP A 4 -7.94 -3.18 10.55
CA ASP A 4 -7.04 -4.17 11.14
C ASP A 4 -6.23 -4.92 10.05
N GLN A 5 -6.86 -5.23 8.91
CA GLN A 5 -6.20 -5.90 7.79
C GLN A 5 -5.14 -5.02 7.12
N ALA A 6 -5.40 -3.73 6.95
CA ALA A 6 -4.44 -2.80 6.37
C ALA A 6 -3.23 -2.57 7.29
N THR A 7 -3.47 -2.46 8.61
CA THR A 7 -2.39 -2.35 9.59
C THR A 7 -1.50 -3.60 9.56
N HIS A 8 -2.09 -4.79 9.53
CA HIS A 8 -1.32 -6.02 9.44
C HIS A 8 -0.53 -6.12 8.13
N LEU A 9 -1.14 -5.74 7.01
CA LEU A 9 -0.47 -5.73 5.71
C LEU A 9 0.71 -4.74 5.68
N ALA A 10 0.54 -3.55 6.26
CA ALA A 10 1.58 -2.53 6.36
C ALA A 10 2.81 -3.07 7.09
N HIS A 11 2.59 -3.70 8.26
CA HIS A 11 3.68 -4.35 9.02
C HIS A 11 4.41 -5.41 8.20
N LEU A 12 3.67 -6.29 7.51
CA LEU A 12 4.30 -7.30 6.65
C LEU A 12 5.14 -6.69 5.53
N ALA A 13 4.68 -5.58 4.95
CA ALA A 13 5.40 -4.92 3.88
C ALA A 13 6.69 -4.26 4.37
N THR A 14 6.63 -3.52 5.48
CA THR A 14 7.79 -2.81 6.03
C THR A 14 8.87 -3.74 6.57
N GLU A 15 8.50 -4.93 7.06
CA GLU A 15 9.46 -5.97 7.48
C GLU A 15 10.09 -6.72 6.30
N ALA A 16 9.32 -6.98 5.24
CA ALA A 16 9.75 -7.83 4.13
C ALA A 16 10.55 -7.10 3.05
N ALA A 17 10.42 -5.77 2.94
CA ALA A 17 11.02 -4.99 1.88
C ALA A 17 11.71 -3.72 2.43
N PRO A 18 12.98 -3.46 2.06
CA PRO A 18 13.77 -2.36 2.59
C PRO A 18 13.41 -1.00 1.98
N ASP A 19 12.88 -0.95 0.76
CA ASP A 19 12.56 0.29 0.06
C ASP A 19 11.07 0.46 -0.27
N VAL A 20 10.68 1.70 -0.54
CA VAL A 20 9.29 2.11 -0.78
C VAL A 20 8.69 1.40 -2.00
N ASP A 21 9.46 1.24 -3.07
CA ASP A 21 8.99 0.66 -4.32
C ASP A 21 8.70 -0.83 -4.16
N GLU A 22 9.59 -1.58 -3.52
CA GLU A 22 9.38 -2.98 -3.21
C GLU A 22 8.18 -3.19 -2.27
N ARG A 23 8.01 -2.33 -1.26
CA ARG A 23 6.84 -2.33 -0.35
C ARG A 23 5.54 -2.10 -1.11
N VAL A 24 5.49 -1.08 -1.99
CA VAL A 24 4.32 -0.78 -2.83
C VAL A 24 3.95 -1.99 -3.69
N ARG A 25 4.92 -2.56 -4.43
CA ARG A 25 4.67 -3.73 -5.28
C ARG A 25 4.19 -4.93 -4.47
N LEU A 26 4.73 -5.15 -3.28
CA LEU A 26 4.31 -6.24 -2.39
C LEU A 26 2.86 -6.08 -1.93
N MET A 27 2.47 -4.88 -1.51
CA MET A 27 1.10 -4.60 -1.05
C MET A 27 0.09 -4.71 -2.21
N TYR A 28 0.41 -4.18 -3.40
CA TYR A 28 -0.42 -4.35 -4.59
C TYR A 28 -0.65 -5.83 -4.94
N ARG A 29 0.40 -6.65 -4.93
CA ARG A 29 0.25 -8.10 -5.20
C ARG A 29 -0.59 -8.81 -4.14
N ARG A 30 -0.51 -8.39 -2.88
CA ARG A 30 -1.31 -9.00 -1.79
C ARG A 30 -2.78 -8.61 -1.85
N VAL A 31 -3.10 -7.36 -2.16
CA VAL A 31 -4.47 -6.82 -2.08
C VAL A 31 -5.19 -6.91 -3.41
N ILE A 32 -4.53 -6.48 -4.49
CA ILE A 32 -5.12 -6.39 -5.83
C ILE A 32 -4.83 -7.64 -6.66
N GLY A 33 -3.75 -8.37 -6.37
CA GLY A 33 -3.39 -9.60 -7.08
C GLY A 33 -2.57 -9.39 -8.36
N ARG A 34 -2.09 -8.16 -8.61
CA ARG A 34 -1.19 -7.84 -9.73
C ARG A 34 -0.07 -6.90 -9.30
N THR A 35 0.94 -6.76 -10.13
CA THR A 35 1.97 -5.71 -9.99
C THR A 35 1.35 -4.37 -10.42
N PRO A 36 1.66 -3.25 -9.74
CA PRO A 36 1.22 -1.92 -10.19
C PRO A 36 1.84 -1.56 -11.53
N THR A 37 1.18 -0.70 -12.29
CA THR A 37 1.81 0.00 -13.42
C THR A 37 2.87 0.98 -12.92
N SER A 38 3.71 1.51 -13.80
CA SER A 38 4.71 2.52 -13.41
C SER A 38 4.07 3.80 -12.85
N GLU A 39 2.91 4.19 -13.38
CA GLU A 39 2.15 5.35 -12.90
C GLU A 39 1.57 5.08 -11.51
N GLU A 40 0.91 3.94 -11.31
CA GLU A 40 0.38 3.55 -10.01
C GLU A 40 1.46 3.42 -8.94
N ALA A 41 2.64 2.88 -9.30
CA ALA A 41 3.76 2.78 -8.38
C ALA A 41 4.29 4.16 -7.98
N SER A 42 4.38 5.10 -8.94
CA SER A 42 4.79 6.48 -8.68
C SER A 42 3.79 7.21 -7.80
N ASP A 43 2.50 7.09 -8.09
CA ASP A 43 1.42 7.72 -7.30
C ASP A 43 1.36 7.14 -5.88
N ALA A 44 1.52 5.83 -5.74
CA ALA A 44 1.56 5.17 -4.44
C ALA A 44 2.76 5.61 -3.60
N ALA A 45 3.95 5.73 -4.20
CA ALA A 45 5.13 6.22 -3.50
C ALA A 45 4.94 7.67 -3.02
N ALA A 46 4.45 8.55 -3.90
CA ALA A 46 4.15 9.94 -3.56
C ALA A 46 3.08 10.06 -2.46
N PHE A 47 2.04 9.20 -2.50
CA PHE A 47 1.03 9.14 -1.46
C PHE A 47 1.63 8.76 -0.10
N VAL A 48 2.45 7.71 -0.05
CA VAL A 48 3.08 7.26 1.21
C VAL A 48 4.00 8.34 1.77
N GLU A 49 4.82 8.99 0.94
CA GLU A 49 5.69 10.10 1.37
C GLU A 49 4.88 11.25 1.98
N MET A 50 3.78 11.64 1.34
CA MET A 50 2.86 12.65 1.86
C MET A 50 2.26 12.26 3.22
N GLN A 51 1.87 10.99 3.39
CA GLN A 51 1.34 10.51 4.67
C GLN A 51 2.42 10.46 5.76
N ILE A 52 3.66 10.09 5.42
CA ILE A 52 4.79 10.11 6.37
C ILE A 52 5.02 11.53 6.89
N GLU A 53 5.01 12.53 6.00
CA GLU A 53 5.13 13.94 6.37
C GLU A 53 3.95 14.38 7.24
N ALA A 54 2.72 14.03 6.85
CA ALA A 54 1.51 14.39 7.60
C ALA A 54 1.42 13.73 9.00
N TYR A 55 2.15 12.64 9.22
CA TYR A 55 2.21 11.93 10.50
C TYR A 55 3.54 12.09 11.24
N ASP A 56 4.28 13.18 10.98
CA ASP A 56 5.51 13.52 11.69
C ASP A 56 6.55 12.37 11.68
N GLY A 57 6.60 11.60 10.59
CA GLY A 57 7.52 10.46 10.42
C GLY A 57 6.97 9.09 10.83
N ASP A 58 5.70 8.98 11.22
CA ASP A 58 5.08 7.68 11.54
C ASP A 58 4.81 6.86 10.27
N GLU A 59 5.84 6.11 9.84
CA GLU A 59 5.75 5.20 8.69
C GLU A 59 4.66 4.14 8.86
N ALA A 60 4.50 3.57 10.06
CA ALA A 60 3.55 2.48 10.27
C ALA A 60 2.12 2.93 9.96
N ARG A 61 1.76 4.14 10.40
CA ARG A 61 0.46 4.75 10.10
C ARG A 61 0.31 5.11 8.62
N ALA A 62 1.36 5.67 7.99
CA ALA A 62 1.33 6.00 6.57
C ALA A 62 1.10 4.77 5.68
N TRP A 63 1.77 3.66 5.98
CA TRP A 63 1.60 2.40 5.25
C TRP A 63 0.25 1.74 5.53
N ALA A 64 -0.32 1.89 6.73
CA ALA A 64 -1.67 1.43 7.02
C ALA A 64 -2.70 2.17 6.16
N ASP A 65 -2.58 3.49 6.01
CA ASP A 65 -3.44 4.29 5.14
C ASP A 65 -3.31 3.91 3.66
N PHE A 66 -2.10 3.61 3.19
CA PHE A 66 -1.94 3.09 1.84
C PHE A 66 -2.65 1.73 1.67
N GLY A 67 -2.55 0.85 2.67
CA GLY A 67 -3.36 -0.38 2.72
C GLY A 67 -4.86 -0.10 2.63
N HIS A 68 -5.35 0.96 3.30
CA HIS A 68 -6.74 1.41 3.18
C HIS A 68 -7.12 1.82 1.77
N VAL A 69 -6.28 2.58 1.09
CA VAL A 69 -6.50 2.99 -0.31
C VAL A 69 -6.61 1.75 -1.19
N LEU A 70 -5.68 0.79 -1.06
CA LEU A 70 -5.70 -0.45 -1.84
C LEU A 70 -6.97 -1.27 -1.63
N PHE A 71 -7.46 -1.41 -0.39
CA PHE A 71 -8.71 -2.14 -0.14
C PHE A 71 -9.95 -1.43 -0.68
N ASN A 72 -9.89 -0.11 -0.92
CA ASN A 72 -11.01 0.68 -1.44
C ASN A 72 -10.92 0.94 -2.95
N LEU A 73 -9.81 0.57 -3.60
CA LEU A 73 -9.68 0.60 -5.05
C LEU A 73 -10.73 -0.34 -5.66
N LYS A 74 -11.66 0.24 -6.42
CA LYS A 74 -12.71 -0.51 -7.12
C LYS A 74 -12.17 -1.07 -8.41
N GLU A 75 -11.46 -2.19 -8.31
CA GLU A 75 -11.06 -2.99 -9.45
C GLU A 75 -12.23 -3.88 -9.86
N PHE A 76 -12.78 -3.67 -11.06
CA PHE A 76 -13.74 -4.61 -11.64
C PHE A 76 -12.96 -5.78 -12.24
N ILE A 77 -12.93 -6.91 -11.52
CA ILE A 77 -12.30 -8.14 -11.99
C ILE A 77 -13.40 -9.04 -12.56
N PHE A 78 -13.38 -9.25 -13.88
CA PHE A 78 -14.22 -10.24 -14.55
C PHE A 78 -13.42 -11.54 -14.67
N ILE A 79 -13.98 -12.63 -14.14
CA ILE A 79 -13.41 -13.98 -14.24
C ILE A 79 -14.38 -14.79 -15.10
N ASP A 80 -13.90 -15.29 -16.23
CA ASP A 80 -14.64 -16.17 -17.16
C ASP A 80 -14.92 -17.56 -16.57
#